data_AF-A0A520B1Q8-F1
#
_entry.id   AF-A0A520B1Q8-F1
#
_cell.length_a   1.000
_cell.length_b   1.000
_cell.length_c   1.000
_cell.angle_alpha   90.00
_cell.angle_beta   90.00
_cell.angle_gamma   90.00
#
_symmetry.space_group_name_H-M   'P 1'
#
loop_
_entity.id
_entity.type
_entity.pdbx_description
1 polymer ?
#
loop_
_entity_poly.entity_id
_entity_poly.type
_entity_poly.pdbx_seq_one_letter_code
_entity_poly.pdbx_strand_id
1 'polypeptide(L)' 'MKLVILDVLLTIFHLIIICFNLLGWIWKPTKKIHFWFAMITLFCWVVMGIWYGLGYCPITDWQWNIKA' A
#
# COMPACT_ATOMS: atom_id res chain seq x y z
N MET A 1 -7.25 9.02 -22.44
CA MET A 1 -7.36 10.15 -21.48
C MET A 1 -7.97 9.80 -20.11
N LYS A 2 -8.42 8.56 -19.83
CA LYS A 2 -8.96 8.15 -18.50
C LYS A 2 -7.94 7.46 -17.58
N LEU A 3 -6.91 6.82 -18.15
CA LEU A 3 -5.97 5.96 -17.41
C LEU A 3 -4.96 6.75 -16.55
N VAL A 4 -4.60 7.97 -16.96
CA VAL A 4 -3.63 8.82 -16.24
C VAL A 4 -4.16 9.28 -14.87
N ILE A 5 -5.45 9.58 -14.78
CA ILE A 5 -6.07 10.00 -13.51
C ILE A 5 -6.05 8.83 -12.51
N LEU A 6 -6.35 7.62 -12.98
CA LEU A 6 -6.34 6.42 -12.15
C LEU A 6 -4.92 6.05 -11.71
N ASP A 7 -3.95 6.19 -12.62
CA ASP A 7 -2.53 5.99 -12.34
C ASP A 7 -2.02 6.92 -11.23
N VAL A 8 -2.26 8.23 -11.36
CA VAL A 8 -1.88 9.22 -10.34
C VAL A 8 -2.58 8.97 -9.02
N LEU A 9 -3.87 8.60 -9.04
CA LEU A 9 -4.62 8.26 -7.83
C LEU A 9 -4.01 7.05 -7.12
N LEU A 10 -3.66 5.99 -7.84
CA LEU A 10 -3.03 4.79 -7.27
C LEU A 10 -1.64 5.09 -6.72
N THR A 11 -0.85 5.92 -7.41
CA THR A 11 0.45 6.38 -6.91
C THR A 11 0.30 7.15 -5.59
N ILE A 12 -0.62 8.11 -5.53
CA ILE A 12 -0.88 8.91 -4.31
C ILE A 12 -1.37 8.01 -3.18
N PHE A 13 -2.29 7.09 -3.46
CA PHE A 13 -2.83 6.17 -2.46
C PHE A 13 -1.75 5.26 -1.88
N HIS A 14 -0.86 4.75 -2.73
CA HIS A 14 0.29 3.98 -2.29
C HIS A 14 1.24 4.81 -1.40
N LEU A 15 1.50 6.06 -1.78
CA LEU A 15 2.36 6.95 -1.01
C LEU A 15 1.76 7.32 0.35
N ILE A 16 0.44 7.49 0.43
CA ILE A 16 -0.29 7.68 1.70
C ILE A 16 -0.12 6.46 2.61
N ILE A 17 -0.21 5.23 2.07
CA ILE A 17 0.00 4.00 2.85
C ILE A 17 1.41 3.95 3.41
N ILE A 18 2.42 4.28 2.60
CA ILE A 18 3.82 4.36 3.05
C ILE A 18 3.94 5.41 4.16
N CYS A 19 3.47 6.64 3.94
CA CYS A 19 3.52 7.70 4.93
C CYS A 19 2.78 7.32 6.23
N PHE A 20 1.64 6.65 6.14
CA PHE A 20 0.89 6.18 7.31
C PHE A 20 1.64 5.06 8.05
N ASN A 21 2.39 4.23 7.34
CA ASN A 21 3.24 3.21 7.96
C ASN A 21 4.47 3.83 8.64
N LEU A 22 5.05 4.90 8.09
CA LEU A 22 6.18 5.60 8.73
C LEU A 22 5.75 6.51 9.89
N LEU A 23 4.65 7.26 9.73
CA LEU A 23 4.24 8.33 10.64
C LEU A 23 3.04 7.95 11.53
N GLY A 24 2.30 6.89 11.21
CA GLY A 24 1.11 6.48 11.94
C GLY A 24 1.37 6.07 13.40
N TRP A 25 2.62 5.77 13.75
CA TRP A 25 3.03 5.47 15.12
C TRP A 25 3.20 6.72 16.02
N ILE A 26 3.26 7.93 15.45
CA ILE A 26 3.63 9.16 16.17
C ILE A 26 2.52 9.54 17.16
N TRP A 27 1.26 9.32 16.79
CA TRP A 27 0.12 9.72 17.61
C TRP A 27 -0.36 8.57 18.52
N LYS A 28 -0.61 8.84 19.82
CA LYS A 28 -1.02 7.81 20.79
C LYS A 28 -2.34 7.08 20.42
N PRO A 29 -3.44 7.77 20.07
CA PRO A 29 -4.65 7.15 19.54
C PRO A 29 -4.46 6.38 18.22
N THR A 30 -3.60 6.83 17.30
CA THR A 30 -3.43 6.15 16.00
C THR A 30 -2.56 4.91 16.08
N LYS A 31 -1.80 4.70 17.16
CA LYS A 31 -0.92 3.52 17.33
C LYS A 31 -1.64 2.18 17.18
N LYS A 32 -2.85 2.02 17.72
CA LYS A 32 -3.62 0.77 17.57
C LYS A 32 -4.03 0.52 16.12
N ILE A 33 -4.45 1.58 15.42
CA ILE A 33 -4.84 1.50 14.01
C ILE A 33 -3.60 1.22 13.16
N HIS A 34 -2.51 1.96 13.41
CA HIS A 34 -1.23 1.76 12.73
C HIS A 34 -0.70 0.33 12.90
N PHE A 35 -0.81 -0.27 14.09
CA PHE A 35 -0.38 -1.66 14.30
C PHE A 35 -1.14 -2.64 13.39
N TRP A 36 -2.48 -2.57 13.37
CA TRP A 36 -3.28 -3.39 12.46
C TRP A 36 -2.96 -3.12 10.99
N PHE A 37 -2.77 -1.84 10.62
CA PHE A 37 -2.45 -1.44 9.26
C PHE A 37 -1.07 -1.96 8.82
N ALA A 38 -0.08 -1.91 9.70
CA ALA A 38 1.25 -2.45 9.49
C ALA A 38 1.20 -3.98 9.34
N MET A 39 0.40 -4.68 10.16
CA MET A 39 0.21 -6.13 10.03
C MET A 39 -0.44 -6.51 8.69
N ILE A 40 -1.46 -5.77 8.24
CA ILE A 40 -2.07 -5.97 6.92
C ILE A 40 -1.02 -5.74 5.81
N THR A 41 -0.22 -4.69 5.93
CA THR A 41 0.86 -4.40 4.97
C THR A 41 1.88 -5.54 4.93
N LEU A 42 2.28 -6.05 6.08
CA LEU A 42 3.18 -7.20 6.20
C LEU A 42 2.55 -8.46 5.61
N PHE A 43 1.25 -8.68 5.81
CA PHE A 43 0.51 -9.79 5.22
C PHE A 43 0.51 -9.71 3.70
N CYS A 44 0.27 -8.52 3.12
CA CYS A 44 0.39 -8.32 1.67
C CYS A 44 1.81 -8.61 1.16
N TRP A 45 2.84 -8.16 1.90
CA TRP A 45 4.23 -8.36 1.51
C TRP A 45 4.71 -9.81 1.62
N VAL A 46 4.28 -10.54 2.65
CA VAL A 46 4.78 -11.88 2.98
C VAL A 46 3.84 -12.94 2.45
N VAL A 47 2.56 -12.92 2.84
CA VAL A 47 1.62 -13.96 2.44
C VAL A 47 1.31 -13.86 0.97
N MET A 48 0.92 -12.67 0.52
CA MET A 48 0.66 -12.44 -0.90
C MET A 48 1.96 -12.44 -1.72
N GLY A 49 3.08 -12.07 -1.10
CA GLY A 49 4.39 -12.14 -1.74
C GLY A 49 4.91 -13.56 -2.03
N ILE A 50 4.33 -14.62 -1.43
CA ILE A 50 4.66 -16.00 -1.80
C ILE A 50 4.26 -16.30 -3.25
N TRP A 51 3.17 -15.70 -3.76
CA TRP A 51 2.71 -15.91 -5.13
C TRP A 51 3.23 -14.86 -6.11
N TYR A 52 3.29 -13.60 -5.69
CA TYR A 52 3.58 -12.46 -6.58
C TYR A 52 4.98 -11.86 -6.39
N GLY A 53 5.73 -12.26 -5.36
CA GLY A 53 7.07 -11.76 -5.03
C GLY A 53 7.13 -11.02 -3.69
N LEU A 54 8.25 -11.17 -2.97
CA LEU A 54 8.48 -10.48 -1.68
C LEU A 54 8.33 -8.96 -1.85
N GLY A 55 7.55 -8.34 -0.96
CA GLY A 55 7.27 -6.90 -1.04
C GLY A 55 6.07 -6.55 -1.92
N TYR A 56 5.24 -7.53 -2.29
CA TYR A 56 4.06 -7.33 -3.12
C TYR A 56 3.07 -6.33 -2.50
N CYS A 57 2.65 -5.35 -3.31
CA CYS A 57 1.57 -4.43 -2.98
C CYS A 57 0.47 -4.52 -4.04
N PRO A 58 -0.78 -4.82 -3.66
CA PRO A 58 -1.88 -4.96 -4.63
C PRO A 58 -2.21 -3.66 -5.37
N ILE A 59 -1.91 -2.50 -4.77
CA ILE A 59 -2.15 -1.18 -5.39
C ILE A 59 -1.14 -0.94 -6.51
N THR A 60 0.12 -1.31 -6.28
CA THR A 60 1.17 -1.20 -7.30
C THR A 60 0.91 -2.19 -8.43
N ASP A 61 0.51 -3.42 -8.12
CA ASP A 61 0.16 -4.42 -9.13
C ASP A 61 -0.99 -3.96 -10.02
N TRP A 62 -2.06 -3.42 -9.42
CA TRP A 62 -3.17 -2.84 -10.18
C TRP A 62 -2.70 -1.65 -11.03
N GLN A 63 -1.86 -0.77 -10.48
CA GLN A 63 -1.30 0.35 -11.25
C GLN A 63 -0.53 -0.13 -12.48
N TRP A 64 0.29 -1.18 -12.36
CA TRP A 64 0.99 -1.79 -13.49
C TRP A 64 0.04 -2.45 -14.48
N ASN A 65 -1.01 -3.12 -14.01
CA ASN A 65 -2.06 -3.69 -14.86
C ASN A 65 -2.81 -2.63 -15.69
N ILE A 66 -2.96 -1.41 -15.18
CA ILE A 66 -3.59 -0.29 -15.91
C ILE A 66 -2.64 0.32 -16.95
N LYS A 67 -1.33 0.22 -16.74
CA LYS A 67 -0.30 0.73 -17.66
C LYS A 67 0.03 -0.23 -18.81
N ALA A 68 -0.15 -1.54 -18.60
CA ALA A 68 0.06 -2.59 -19.60
C ALA A 68 -1.00 -2.56 -20.71
#